data_AF-A0A3C2CMN2-F1
#
_entry.id   AF-A0A3C2CMN2-F1
#
_cell.length_a   1.000
_cell.length_b   1.000
_cell.length_c   1.000
_cell.angle_alpha   90.00
_cell.angle_beta   90.00
_cell.angle_gamma   90.00
#
_symmetry.space_group_name_H-M   'P 1'
#
loop_
_entity.id
_entity.type
_entity.pdbx_description
1 polymer ?
#
loop_
_entity_poly.entity_id
_entity_poly.type
_entity_poly.pdbx_seq_one_letter_code
_entity_poly.pdbx_strand_id
1 'polypeptide(L)' 'MALLPIEGDEGGDSWIDRVTLVCHHCEVTWRGIPMEACWHCGSPGKQPLGMTLVRDEPA' A
#
# COMPACT_ATOMS: atom_id res chain seq x y z
N MET A 1 20.07 -2.93 31.83
CA MET A 1 18.85 -3.24 31.06
C MET A 1 18.02 -1.98 31.04
N ALA A 2 18.13 -1.19 29.96
CA ALA A 2 17.31 -0.01 29.77
C ALA A 2 16.07 -0.43 28.99
N LEU A 3 14.89 -0.24 29.59
CA LEU A 3 13.61 -0.39 28.91
C LEU A 3 13.49 0.82 27.98
N LEU A 4 13.62 0.59 26.67
CA LEU A 4 13.29 1.61 25.68
C LEU A 4 11.78 1.89 25.80
N PRO A 5 11.36 3.17 25.74
CA PRO A 5 9.94 3.48 25.68
C PRO A 5 9.37 2.83 24.43
N ILE A 6 8.30 2.05 24.62
CA ILE A 6 7.33 1.74 23.58
C ILE A 6 6.77 3.08 23.11
N GLU A 7 7.42 3.66 22.09
CA GLU A 7 6.85 4.75 21.32
C GLU A 7 5.51 4.22 20.82
N GLY A 8 4.45 4.80 21.40
CA GLY A 8 3.08 4.37 21.19
C GLY A 8 2.80 4.34 19.70
N ASP A 9 2.06 3.30 19.30
CA ASP A 9 0.94 3.35 18.36
C ASP A 9 0.81 4.69 17.62
N GLU A 10 1.77 5.04 16.78
CA GLU A 10 1.55 6.02 15.74
C GLU A 10 0.70 5.25 14.74
N GLY A 11 -0.61 5.39 14.93
CA GLY A 11 -1.62 5.27 13.91
C GLY A 11 -1.23 6.14 12.73
N GLY A 12 -0.19 5.71 12.01
CA GLY A 12 0.10 6.05 10.65
C GLY A 12 -0.95 5.37 9.78
N ASP A 13 -2.22 5.71 10.01
CA ASP A 13 -3.14 5.98 8.92
C ASP A 13 -2.56 7.19 8.16
N SER A 14 -1.40 6.94 7.57
CA SER A 14 -0.83 7.75 6.54
C SER A 14 -1.93 7.80 5.50
N TRP A 15 -2.51 8.98 5.33
CA TRP A 15 -3.45 9.43 4.31
C TRP A 15 -3.11 9.00 2.87
N ILE A 16 -2.07 8.20 2.68
CA ILE A 16 -1.73 7.48 1.47
C ILE A 16 -2.89 6.52 1.14
N ASP A 17 -3.71 6.95 0.19
CA ASP A 17 -4.68 6.10 -0.48
C ASP A 17 -4.00 4.82 -0.98
N ARG A 18 -4.31 3.69 -0.33
CA ARG A 18 -3.85 2.38 -0.77
C ARG A 18 -4.56 2.01 -2.06
N VAL A 19 -3.80 1.86 -3.13
CA VAL A 19 -4.31 1.53 -4.45
C VAL A 19 -4.14 0.04 -4.74
N THR A 20 -4.94 -0.47 -5.68
CA THR A 20 -4.69 -1.80 -6.22
C THR A 20 -3.53 -1.73 -7.20
N LEU A 21 -2.53 -2.58 -7.02
CA LEU A 21 -1.38 -2.73 -7.91
C LEU A 21 -1.34 -4.13 -8.51
N VAL A 22 -0.85 -4.21 -9.75
CA VAL A 22 -0.57 -5.46 -10.45
C VAL A 22 0.88 -5.50 -10.93
N CYS A 23 1.51 -6.66 -10.79
CA CYS A 23 2.83 -6.94 -11.33
C CYS A 23 2.68 -7.59 -12.71
N HIS A 24 3.24 -6.98 -13.76
CA HIS A 24 3.20 -7.56 -15.11
C HIS A 24 4.15 -8.75 -15.32
N HIS A 25 5.09 -9.01 -14.39
CA HIS A 25 6.00 -10.15 -14.49
C HIS A 25 5.45 -11.41 -13.83
N CYS A 26 4.79 -11.26 -12.69
CA CYS A 26 4.29 -12.38 -11.89
C CYS A 26 2.76 -12.49 -11.89
N GLU A 27 2.08 -11.51 -12.50
CA GLU A 27 0.61 -11.41 -12.56
C GLU A 27 -0.07 -11.35 -11.18
N VAL A 28 0.70 -11.11 -10.12
CA VAL A 28 0.23 -10.94 -8.75
C VAL A 28 -0.43 -9.56 -8.62
N THR A 29 -1.55 -9.52 -7.90
CA THR A 29 -2.30 -8.31 -7.56
C THR A 29 -2.30 -8.10 -6.04
N TRP A 30 -2.10 -6.88 -5.57
CA TRP A 30 -2.10 -6.54 -4.13
C TRP A 30 -2.60 -5.11 -3.87
N ARG A 31 -2.90 -4.80 -2.60
CA ARG A 31 -3.21 -3.45 -2.13
C ARG A 31 -1.94 -2.86 -1.52
N GLY A 32 -1.48 -1.74 -2.05
CA GLY A 32 -0.23 -1.11 -1.63
C GLY A 32 -0.21 0.38 -1.91
N ILE A 33 0.95 0.99 -1.71
CA ILE A 33 1.19 2.42 -1.97
C ILE A 33 1.49 2.61 -3.47
N PRO A 34 1.04 3.69 -4.15
CA PRO A 34 1.42 3.93 -5.53
C PRO A 34 2.93 3.76 -5.77
N MET A 35 3.29 3.01 -6.82
CA MET A 35 4.67 2.67 -7.19
C MET A 35 5.40 1.69 -6.24
N GLU A 36 4.71 1.08 -5.28
CA GLU A 36 5.27 0.01 -4.46
C GLU A 36 5.75 -1.17 -5.34
N ALA A 37 6.90 -1.73 -4.97
CA ALA A 37 7.47 -2.89 -5.66
C ALA A 37 6.65 -4.15 -5.37
N CYS A 38 6.61 -5.07 -6.33
CA CYS A 38 5.98 -6.36 -6.14
C CYS A 38 6.68 -7.12 -5.02
N TRP A 39 5.92 -7.49 -3.98
CA TRP A 39 6.44 -8.26 -2.85
C TRP A 39 7.02 -9.62 -3.25
N HIS A 40 6.66 -10.15 -4.42
CA HIS A 40 7.13 -11.44 -4.90
C HIS A 40 8.45 -11.37 -5.69
N CYS A 41 8.58 -10.43 -6.63
CA CYS A 41 9.73 -10.37 -7.55
C CYS A 41 10.47 -9.04 -7.59
N GLY A 42 10.01 -8.03 -6.83
CA GLY A 42 10.61 -6.70 -6.78
C GLY A 42 10.36 -5.83 -8.03
N SER A 43 9.69 -6.33 -9.06
CA SER A 43 9.32 -5.51 -10.23
C SER A 43 8.30 -4.42 -9.85
N PRO A 44 8.31 -3.25 -10.51
CA PRO A 44 7.41 -2.15 -10.17
C PRO A 44 5.93 -2.54 -10.33
N GLY A 45 5.14 -2.33 -9.28
CA GLY A 45 3.69 -2.46 -9.35
C GLY A 45 3.08 -1.34 -10.18
N LYS A 46 2.13 -1.69 -11.05
CA LYS A 46 1.37 -0.71 -11.83
C LYS A 46 -0.07 -0.70 -11.36
N GLN A 47 -0.67 0.48 -11.28
CA GLN A 47 -2.11 0.56 -11.12
C GLN A 47 -2.77 0.17 -12.45
N PRO A 48 -3.69 -0.81 -12.47
CA PRO A 48 -4.37 -1.20 -13.69
C PRO A 48 -5.29 -0.07 -14.18
N LEU A 49 -5.37 0.06 -15.50
CA LEU A 49 -6.18 1.09 -16.17
C LEU A 49 -7.67 0.85 -15.89
N GLY A 50 -8.42 1.92 -15.65
CA GLY A 50 -9.88 1.87 -15.42
C GLY A 50 -10.31 1.73 -13.95
N MET A 51 -9.39 1.82 -12.99
CA MET A 51 -9.74 1.90 -11.57
C MET A 51 -9.87 3.35 -11.12
N THR A 52 -11.07 3.72 -10.66
CA THR A 52 -11.33 5.00 -9.99
C THR A 52 -11.17 4.80 -8.48
N LEU A 53 -10.34 5.62 -7.84
CA LEU A 53 -10.29 5.70 -6.39
C LEU A 53 -11.56 6.42 -5.91
N VAL A 54 -12.36 5.75 -5.10
CA VAL A 54 -13.52 6.35 -4.43
C VAL A 54 -13.15 6.45 -2.96
N ARG A 55 -13.13 7.68 -2.44
CA ARG A 55 -13.00 7.91 -1.01
C ARG A 55 -14.31 7.50 -0.35
N ASP A 56 -14.22 6.63 0.66
CA ASP A 56 -15.35 6.33 1.52
C ASP A 56 -15.57 7.55 2.43
N GLU A 57 -16.58 8.36 2.14
CA GLU A 57 -17.00 9.44 3.03
C GLU A 57 -17.94 8.87 4.09
N PRO A 58 -17.62 8.99 5.40
CA PRO A 58 -18.55 8.58 6.44
C PRO A 58 -19.82 9.45 6.35
N ALA A 59 -20.97 8.79 6.27
CA ALA A 59 -22.30 9.40 6.18
C ALA A 59 -22.75 10.12 7.47
#